data_AF-A0A929UHR0-F1
#
_entry.id   AF-A0A929UHR0-F1
#
_cell.length_a   1.000
_cell.length_b   1.000
_cell.length_c   1.000
_cell.angle_alpha   90.00
_cell.angle_beta   90.00
_cell.angle_gamma   90.00
#
_symmetry.space_group_name_H-M   'P 1'
#
loop_
_entity.id
_entity.type
_entity.pdbx_description
1 polymer ?
#
loop_
_entity_poly.entity_id
_entity_poly.type
_entity_poly.pdbx_seq_one_letter_code
_entity_poly.pdbx_strand_id
1 'polypeptide(L)'
;MYIQTMADLIQLNFLPVVATLFMGFFLVINKKYEPTLTALFKAMFFLLIVLIITDNTDYYMYDAGSTYILHQAIAVIGFNVRILILLRLVTIMDHNITGRIRKVAVLPMVLNFCILMLSFKTHLVFWYDESGVYQRGPLGYSSHMAMAAYLIYGIFLARAASRKGQKNECYIIAIEEILCVLGTLAELNYNVRGILIGVIALNITFYYLYLHICKFYTDPLTGALNRASFYADMQQYAAKITAIYSIDLNGLKQANDTQGHQAGDALLKNTTTLMQKALLPHCYLYRTGGDEFVILCIGLGRMQIGQMTSRLFDAQKNGCNFAFGMSELVENPHKTFKLADDAMYLNKCNMKARRAQ
;
A
#
# COMPACT_ATOMS: atom_id res chain seq x y z
N MET A 1 -3.81 9.20 -45.21
CA MET A 1 -2.44 8.70 -45.02
C MET A 1 -1.76 9.58 -43.99
N TYR A 2 -1.76 9.19 -42.72
CA TYR A 2 -0.80 9.76 -41.79
C TYR A 2 0.50 8.99 -42.04
N ILE A 3 1.51 9.63 -42.62
CA ILE A 3 2.87 9.06 -42.56
C ILE A 3 3.26 9.20 -41.10
N GLN A 4 3.10 8.12 -40.32
CA GLN A 4 3.47 8.10 -38.92
C GLN A 4 4.97 8.39 -38.82
N THR A 5 5.33 9.53 -38.25
CA THR A 5 6.74 9.88 -38.09
C THR A 5 7.30 9.14 -36.88
N MET A 6 8.60 8.84 -36.89
CA MET A 6 9.28 8.29 -35.71
C MET A 6 9.06 9.19 -34.48
N ALA A 7 8.86 10.50 -34.67
CA ALA A 7 8.57 11.45 -33.61
C ALA A 7 7.21 11.18 -32.94
N ASP A 8 6.16 10.87 -33.70
CA ASP A 8 4.83 10.57 -33.16
C ASP A 8 4.86 9.30 -32.30
N LEU A 9 5.62 8.29 -32.74
CA LEU A 9 5.80 7.05 -31.98
C LEU A 9 6.53 7.29 -30.66
N ILE A 10 7.60 8.09 -30.70
CA ILE A 10 8.34 8.47 -29.50
C ILE A 10 7.40 9.20 -28.55
N GLN A 11 6.64 10.20 -29.02
CA GLN A 11 5.72 10.96 -28.18
C GLN A 11 4.64 10.08 -27.54
N LEU A 12 4.05 9.15 -28.31
CA LEU A 12 3.05 8.20 -27.84
C LEU A 12 3.56 7.31 -26.71
N ASN A 13 4.80 6.83 -26.83
CA ASN A 13 5.35 5.79 -25.96
C ASN A 13 6.32 6.28 -24.90
N PHE A 14 6.76 7.54 -24.97
CA PHE A 14 7.80 8.06 -24.09
C PHE A 14 7.43 7.87 -22.62
N LEU A 15 6.25 8.35 -22.21
CA LEU A 15 5.81 8.27 -20.82
C LEU A 15 5.60 6.80 -20.36
N PRO A 16 4.83 5.94 -21.07
CA PRO A 16 4.69 4.53 -20.73
C PRO A 16 6.01 3.78 -20.60
N VAL A 17 6.92 3.94 -21.57
CA VAL A 17 8.20 3.21 -21.60
C VAL A 17 9.10 3.68 -20.47
N VAL A 18 9.26 4.99 -20.29
CA VAL A 18 10.09 5.55 -19.21
C VAL A 18 9.55 5.12 -17.84
N ALA A 19 8.25 5.25 -17.59
CA ALA A 19 7.64 4.85 -16.33
C ALA A 19 7.82 3.33 -16.06
N THR A 20 7.66 2.50 -17.08
CA THR A 20 7.87 1.05 -16.98
C THR A 20 9.34 0.71 -16.71
N LEU A 21 10.30 1.39 -17.35
CA LEU A 21 11.73 1.22 -17.08
C LEU A 21 12.09 1.58 -15.64
N PHE A 22 11.53 2.67 -15.10
CA PHE A 22 11.70 3.02 -13.68
C PHE A 22 11.16 1.93 -12.76
N MET A 23 9.97 1.40 -13.04
CA MET A 23 9.42 0.27 -12.29
C MET A 23 10.36 -0.94 -12.30
N GLY A 24 10.85 -1.32 -13.48
CA GLY A 24 11.80 -2.43 -13.66
C GLY A 24 13.09 -2.22 -12.88
N PHE A 25 13.65 -1.01 -12.93
CA PHE A 25 14.83 -0.62 -12.16
C PHE A 25 14.63 -0.80 -10.65
N PHE A 26 13.52 -0.30 -10.10
CA PHE A 26 13.22 -0.45 -8.68
C PHE A 26 12.95 -1.91 -8.27
N LEU A 27 12.36 -2.72 -9.15
CA LEU A 27 12.19 -4.16 -8.91
C LEU A 27 13.51 -4.92 -8.84
N VAL A 28 14.53 -4.49 -9.58
CA VAL A 28 15.87 -5.13 -9.61
C VAL A 28 16.71 -4.73 -8.40
N ILE A 29 16.67 -3.45 -8.01
CA ILE A 29 17.48 -2.94 -6.89
C ILE A 29 16.94 -3.41 -5.55
N ASN A 30 15.62 -3.46 -5.40
CA ASN A 30 14.99 -3.75 -4.12
C ASN A 30 14.80 -5.26 -3.88
N LYS A 31 15.91 -6.03 -3.81
CA LYS A 31 15.90 -7.50 -3.69
C LYS A 31 15.43 -8.05 -2.34
N LYS A 32 15.37 -7.23 -1.28
CA LYS A 32 15.11 -7.66 0.11
C LYS A 32 13.65 -7.60 0.56
N TYR A 33 12.71 -7.43 -0.37
CA TYR A 33 11.29 -7.33 -0.01
C TYR A 33 10.61 -8.70 0.10
N GLU A 34 9.45 -8.70 0.75
CA GLU A 34 8.55 -9.85 0.85
C GLU A 34 8.34 -10.52 -0.52
N PRO A 35 8.70 -11.81 -0.67
CA PRO A 35 8.74 -12.47 -1.98
C PRO A 35 7.39 -12.42 -2.70
N THR A 36 6.30 -12.61 -1.95
CA THR A 36 4.92 -12.64 -2.47
C THR A 36 4.53 -11.31 -3.08
N LEU A 37 4.70 -10.20 -2.37
CA LEU A 37 4.33 -8.89 -2.88
C LEU A 37 5.24 -8.44 -4.04
N THR A 38 6.53 -8.75 -3.95
CA THR A 38 7.47 -8.52 -5.06
C THR A 38 7.04 -9.26 -6.32
N ALA A 39 6.55 -10.50 -6.19
CA ALA A 39 6.04 -11.28 -7.31
C ALA A 39 4.79 -10.63 -7.93
N LEU A 40 3.89 -10.06 -7.12
CA LEU A 40 2.72 -9.34 -7.61
C LEU A 40 3.10 -8.11 -8.44
N PHE A 41 4.03 -7.28 -7.97
CA PHE A 41 4.50 -6.13 -8.73
C PHE A 41 5.29 -6.54 -9.98
N LYS A 42 6.07 -7.63 -9.94
CA LYS A 42 6.70 -8.20 -11.16
C LYS A 42 5.66 -8.65 -12.19
N ALA A 43 4.56 -9.27 -11.75
CA ALA A 43 3.47 -9.64 -12.64
C ALA A 43 2.82 -8.40 -13.27
N MET A 44 2.59 -7.33 -12.49
CA MET A 44 2.07 -6.07 -13.01
C MET A 44 3.04 -5.38 -13.98
N PHE A 45 4.35 -5.43 -13.72
CA PHE A 45 5.38 -4.95 -14.65
C PHE A 45 5.31 -5.70 -15.99
N PHE A 46 5.15 -7.02 -15.98
CA PHE A 46 4.98 -7.79 -17.21
C PHE A 46 3.67 -7.42 -17.92
N LEU A 47 2.57 -7.22 -17.18
CA LEU A 47 1.30 -6.76 -17.76
C LEU A 47 1.43 -5.37 -18.39
N LEU A 48 2.22 -4.45 -17.83
CA LEU A 48 2.51 -3.15 -18.45
C LEU A 48 3.24 -3.31 -19.78
N ILE A 49 4.23 -4.19 -19.86
CA ILE A 49 4.92 -4.49 -21.13
C ILE A 49 3.93 -5.03 -22.16
N VAL A 50 3.08 -5.98 -21.78
CA VAL A 50 2.02 -6.50 -22.65
C VAL A 50 1.10 -5.38 -23.10
N LEU A 51 0.67 -4.50 -22.20
CA LEU A 51 -0.22 -3.38 -22.50
C LEU A 51 0.41 -2.43 -23.53
N ILE A 52 1.68 -2.05 -23.33
CA ILE A 52 2.43 -1.20 -24.27
C ILE A 52 2.53 -1.88 -25.64
N ILE A 53 2.89 -3.16 -25.69
CA ILE A 53 2.99 -3.91 -26.95
C ILE A 53 1.63 -3.95 -27.65
N THR A 54 0.54 -4.27 -26.94
CA THR A 54 -0.80 -4.34 -27.54
C THR A 54 -1.29 -2.99 -28.05
N ASP A 55 -1.02 -1.89 -27.33
CA ASP A 55 -1.43 -0.54 -27.73
C ASP A 55 -0.66 -0.07 -28.97
N ASN A 56 0.65 -0.34 -29.03
CA ASN A 56 1.45 -0.08 -30.23
C ASN A 56 1.01 -0.95 -31.42
N THR A 57 0.69 -2.22 -31.16
CA THR A 57 0.28 -3.12 -32.23
C THR A 57 -1.09 -2.68 -32.79
N ASP A 58 -2.04 -2.30 -31.95
CA ASP A 58 -3.31 -1.67 -32.37
C ASP A 58 -3.06 -0.42 -33.22
N TYR A 59 -2.13 0.44 -32.77
CA TYR A 59 -1.75 1.66 -33.49
C TYR A 59 -1.17 1.38 -34.89
N TYR A 60 -0.30 0.39 -35.05
CA TYR A 60 0.35 0.05 -36.32
C TYR A 60 -0.51 -0.79 -37.26
N MET A 61 -1.38 -1.63 -36.71
CA MET A 61 -2.27 -2.47 -37.51
C MET A 61 -3.30 -1.67 -38.31
N TYR A 62 -3.52 -0.41 -37.92
CA TYR A 62 -4.26 0.58 -38.68
C TYR A 62 -3.61 0.88 -40.05
N ASP A 63 -2.28 1.03 -40.11
CA ASP A 63 -1.57 1.39 -41.35
C ASP A 63 -1.19 0.16 -42.20
N ALA A 64 -1.07 -1.02 -41.59
CA ALA A 64 -0.57 -2.23 -42.26
C ALA A 64 -1.63 -3.03 -43.05
N GLY A 65 -2.89 -2.58 -43.12
CA GLY A 65 -3.95 -3.27 -43.87
C GLY A 65 -4.27 -4.68 -43.35
N SER A 66 -4.13 -4.87 -42.04
CA SER A 66 -4.27 -6.17 -41.38
C SER A 66 -5.72 -6.70 -41.32
N THR A 67 -5.89 -8.01 -41.11
CA THR A 67 -7.22 -8.63 -40.99
C THR A 67 -7.98 -8.10 -39.76
N TYR A 68 -9.25 -7.75 -39.92
CA TYR A 68 -10.11 -7.15 -38.87
C TYR A 68 -10.15 -7.97 -37.57
N ILE A 69 -10.13 -9.30 -37.66
CA ILE A 69 -10.21 -10.20 -36.49
C ILE A 69 -8.99 -10.07 -35.59
N LEU A 70 -7.78 -9.98 -36.17
CA LEU A 70 -6.55 -9.85 -35.40
C LEU A 70 -6.49 -8.51 -34.68
N HIS A 71 -6.93 -7.44 -35.36
CA HIS A 71 -7.04 -6.10 -34.78
C HIS A 71 -8.01 -6.10 -33.58
N GLN A 72 -9.20 -6.70 -33.73
CA GLN A 72 -10.15 -6.87 -32.63
C GLN A 72 -9.56 -7.65 -31.46
N ALA A 73 -8.84 -8.74 -31.72
CA ALA A 73 -8.23 -9.55 -30.66
C ALA A 73 -7.21 -8.76 -29.85
N ILE A 74 -6.36 -7.97 -30.50
CA ILE A 74 -5.36 -7.14 -29.84
C ILE A 74 -6.02 -6.05 -28.98
N ALA A 75 -7.04 -5.38 -29.49
CA ALA A 75 -7.81 -4.39 -28.74
C ALA A 75 -8.47 -5.02 -27.49
N VAL A 76 -9.11 -6.21 -27.64
CA VAL A 76 -9.72 -6.94 -26.50
C VAL A 76 -8.67 -7.30 -25.44
N ILE A 77 -7.47 -7.74 -25.85
CA ILE A 77 -6.37 -8.03 -24.91
C ILE A 77 -5.96 -6.75 -24.18
N GLY A 78 -5.68 -5.66 -24.90
CA GLY A 78 -5.25 -4.39 -24.32
C GLY A 78 -6.25 -3.84 -23.29
N PHE A 79 -7.54 -3.83 -23.61
CA PHE A 79 -8.58 -3.40 -22.66
C PHE A 79 -8.63 -4.28 -21.41
N ASN A 80 -8.55 -5.61 -21.55
CA ASN A 80 -8.57 -6.51 -20.39
C ASN A 80 -7.31 -6.41 -19.53
N VAL A 81 -6.13 -6.28 -20.14
CA VAL A 81 -4.86 -6.13 -19.40
C VAL A 81 -4.89 -4.86 -18.55
N ARG A 82 -5.42 -3.76 -19.08
CA ARG A 82 -5.59 -2.50 -18.34
C ARG A 82 -6.44 -2.71 -17.07
N ILE A 83 -7.58 -3.38 -17.20
CA ILE A 83 -8.48 -3.64 -16.07
C ILE A 83 -7.87 -4.63 -15.07
N LEU A 84 -7.13 -5.63 -15.54
CA LEU A 84 -6.44 -6.58 -14.68
C LEU A 84 -5.36 -5.91 -13.81
N ILE A 85 -4.62 -4.95 -14.36
CA ILE A 85 -3.63 -4.17 -13.62
C ILE A 85 -4.32 -3.39 -12.48
N LEU A 86 -5.42 -2.70 -12.77
CA LEU A 86 -6.18 -1.95 -11.76
C LEU A 86 -6.74 -2.87 -10.67
N LEU A 87 -7.31 -4.02 -11.06
CA LEU A 87 -7.73 -5.06 -10.12
C LEU A 87 -6.59 -5.46 -9.18
N ARG A 88 -5.40 -5.72 -9.70
CA ARG A 88 -4.25 -6.09 -8.87
C ARG A 88 -3.86 -4.98 -7.92
N LEU A 89 -3.77 -3.74 -8.40
CA LEU A 89 -3.44 -2.59 -7.56
C LEU A 89 -4.43 -2.43 -6.39
N VAL A 90 -5.74 -2.41 -6.67
CA VAL A 90 -6.76 -2.26 -5.60
C VAL A 90 -6.77 -3.43 -4.62
N THR A 91 -6.46 -4.66 -5.06
CA THR A 91 -6.39 -5.81 -4.14
C THR A 91 -5.21 -5.72 -3.19
N ILE A 92 -4.06 -5.21 -3.66
CA ILE A 92 -2.89 -4.94 -2.79
C ILE A 92 -3.26 -3.84 -1.80
N MET A 93 -3.88 -2.76 -2.26
CA MET A 93 -4.32 -1.65 -1.40
C MET A 93 -5.34 -2.08 -0.34
N ASP A 94 -6.37 -2.85 -0.70
CA ASP A 94 -7.37 -3.32 0.25
C ASP A 94 -6.75 -4.26 1.29
N HIS A 95 -5.82 -5.14 0.88
CA HIS A 95 -5.09 -5.98 1.82
C HIS A 95 -4.24 -5.14 2.77
N ASN A 96 -3.49 -4.15 2.27
CA ASN A 96 -2.65 -3.28 3.11
C ASN A 96 -3.48 -2.46 4.11
N ILE A 97 -4.63 -1.93 3.68
CA ILE A 97 -5.48 -1.06 4.52
C ILE A 97 -6.32 -1.88 5.48
N THR A 98 -6.97 -2.96 4.99
CA THR A 98 -8.00 -3.68 5.75
C THR A 98 -7.56 -5.04 6.28
N GLY A 99 -6.45 -5.59 5.78
CA GLY A 99 -6.02 -6.96 6.04
C GLY A 99 -6.84 -8.01 5.30
N ARG A 100 -7.76 -7.60 4.40
CA ARG A 100 -8.70 -8.50 3.71
C ARG A 100 -8.54 -8.40 2.20
N ILE A 101 -8.89 -9.48 1.51
CA ILE A 101 -9.00 -9.50 0.04
C ILE A 101 -10.46 -9.80 -0.31
N ARG A 102 -11.16 -8.80 -0.85
CA ARG A 102 -12.57 -8.96 -1.24
C ARG A 102 -12.68 -9.58 -2.62
N LYS A 103 -13.12 -10.83 -2.69
CA LYS A 103 -13.32 -11.56 -3.96
C LYS A 103 -14.28 -10.86 -4.92
N VAL A 104 -15.24 -10.08 -4.40
CA VAL A 104 -16.17 -9.26 -5.20
C VAL A 104 -15.45 -8.26 -6.13
N ALA A 105 -14.22 -7.85 -5.79
CA ALA A 105 -13.42 -6.95 -6.64
C ALA A 105 -13.16 -7.50 -8.05
N VAL A 106 -13.28 -8.82 -8.26
CA VAL A 106 -13.08 -9.48 -9.56
C VAL A 106 -14.26 -9.26 -10.51
N LEU A 107 -15.44 -8.88 -10.00
CA LEU A 107 -16.67 -8.79 -10.79
C LEU A 107 -16.58 -7.81 -11.98
N PRO A 108 -16.09 -6.55 -11.82
CA PRO A 108 -15.96 -5.64 -12.96
C PRO A 108 -15.04 -6.17 -14.06
N MET A 109 -13.96 -6.88 -13.70
CA MET A 109 -13.05 -7.52 -14.67
C MET A 109 -13.75 -8.63 -15.46
N VAL A 110 -14.49 -9.52 -14.79
CA VAL A 110 -15.20 -10.62 -15.47
C VAL A 110 -16.30 -10.08 -16.38
N LEU A 111 -17.08 -9.11 -15.89
CA LEU A 111 -18.11 -8.45 -16.70
C LEU A 111 -17.51 -7.76 -17.93
N ASN A 112 -16.40 -7.03 -17.75
CA ASN A 112 -15.69 -6.39 -18.86
C ASN A 112 -15.24 -7.42 -19.91
N PHE A 113 -14.62 -8.52 -19.48
CA PHE A 113 -14.20 -9.59 -20.38
C PHE A 113 -15.36 -10.18 -21.17
N CYS A 114 -16.47 -10.52 -20.50
CA CYS A 114 -17.66 -11.07 -21.16
C CYS A 114 -18.26 -10.10 -22.17
N ILE A 115 -18.36 -8.81 -21.84
CA ILE A 115 -18.88 -7.79 -22.76
C ILE A 115 -17.96 -7.65 -23.95
N LEU A 116 -16.64 -7.51 -23.73
CA LEU A 116 -15.67 -7.36 -24.82
C LEU A 116 -15.69 -8.53 -25.81
N MET A 117 -15.97 -9.76 -25.37
CA MET A 117 -16.09 -10.91 -26.27
C MET A 117 -17.26 -10.80 -27.26
N LEU A 118 -18.25 -9.96 -26.99
CA LEU A 118 -19.34 -9.68 -27.92
C LEU A 118 -18.86 -8.92 -29.17
N SER A 119 -17.70 -8.25 -29.14
CA SER A 119 -17.17 -7.50 -30.29
C SER A 119 -16.84 -8.39 -31.50
N PHE A 120 -16.50 -9.65 -31.28
CA PHE A 120 -16.16 -10.59 -32.37
C PHE A 120 -17.35 -11.04 -33.20
N LYS A 121 -18.57 -11.01 -32.63
CA LYS A 121 -19.78 -11.50 -33.30
C LYS A 121 -20.83 -10.41 -33.51
N THR A 122 -20.69 -9.28 -32.84
CA THR A 122 -21.70 -8.22 -32.83
C THR A 122 -21.04 -6.84 -32.95
N HIS A 123 -21.78 -5.88 -33.50
CA HIS A 123 -21.39 -4.47 -33.52
C HIS A 123 -21.81 -3.72 -32.22
N LEU A 124 -22.07 -4.45 -31.12
CA LEU A 124 -22.55 -3.85 -29.87
C LEU A 124 -21.46 -3.08 -29.13
N VAL A 125 -20.21 -3.56 -29.15
CA VAL A 125 -19.12 -2.97 -28.36
C VAL A 125 -18.22 -2.11 -29.25
N PHE A 126 -17.52 -2.73 -30.19
CA PHE A 126 -16.77 -2.05 -31.23
C PHE A 126 -16.52 -3.01 -32.38
N TRP A 127 -16.22 -2.46 -33.56
CA TRP A 127 -15.80 -3.21 -34.73
C TRP A 127 -14.85 -2.36 -35.56
N TYR A 128 -14.24 -2.98 -36.58
CA TYR A 128 -13.48 -2.26 -37.59
C TYR A 128 -14.23 -2.39 -38.92
N ASP A 129 -14.39 -1.28 -39.63
CA ASP A 129 -14.98 -1.28 -40.96
C ASP A 129 -14.01 -1.80 -42.03
N GLU A 130 -14.45 -1.89 -43.29
CA GLU A 130 -13.64 -2.40 -44.40
C GLU A 130 -12.35 -1.58 -44.63
N SER A 131 -12.33 -0.31 -44.23
CA SER A 131 -11.13 0.53 -44.24
C SER A 131 -10.21 0.35 -43.03
N GLY A 132 -10.55 -0.54 -42.10
CA GLY A 132 -9.78 -0.80 -40.88
C GLY A 132 -9.95 0.29 -39.83
N VAL A 133 -10.96 1.17 -39.97
CA VAL A 133 -11.22 2.26 -39.03
C VAL A 133 -12.05 1.73 -37.86
N TYR A 134 -11.63 2.10 -36.65
CA TYR A 134 -12.33 1.74 -35.41
C TYR A 134 -13.69 2.43 -35.35
N GLN A 135 -14.73 1.61 -35.16
CA GLN A 135 -16.10 2.07 -34.97
C GLN A 135 -16.59 1.65 -33.59
N ARG A 136 -17.16 2.62 -32.86
CA ARG A 136 -17.65 2.42 -31.50
C ARG A 136 -19.14 2.04 -31.51
N GLY A 137 -19.49 0.94 -30.84
CA GLY A 137 -20.88 0.54 -30.62
C GLY A 137 -21.49 1.13 -29.35
N PRO A 138 -22.80 0.86 -29.09
CA PRO A 138 -23.51 1.37 -27.91
C PRO A 138 -22.87 0.98 -26.58
N LEU A 139 -22.24 -0.20 -26.50
CA LEU A 139 -21.52 -0.71 -25.33
C LEU A 139 -20.01 -0.42 -25.40
N GLY A 140 -19.53 0.41 -26.33
CA GLY A 140 -18.10 0.66 -26.53
C GLY A 140 -17.40 1.37 -25.36
N TYR A 141 -18.15 1.94 -24.41
CA TYR A 141 -17.60 2.52 -23.18
C TYR A 141 -17.51 1.52 -22.01
N SER A 142 -17.84 0.24 -22.21
CA SER A 142 -17.85 -0.77 -21.14
C SER A 142 -16.52 -0.88 -20.39
N SER A 143 -15.39 -0.78 -21.10
CA SER A 143 -14.06 -0.79 -20.50
C SER A 143 -13.81 0.41 -19.58
N HIS A 144 -14.27 1.60 -19.99
CA HIS A 144 -14.19 2.80 -19.16
C HIS A 144 -15.11 2.71 -17.94
N MET A 145 -16.28 2.08 -18.06
CA MET A 145 -17.17 1.80 -16.93
C MET A 145 -16.53 0.83 -15.93
N ALA A 146 -15.87 -0.23 -16.41
CA ALA A 146 -15.14 -1.16 -15.55
C ALA A 146 -13.99 -0.47 -14.82
N MET A 147 -13.25 0.41 -15.51
CA MET A 147 -12.23 1.26 -14.89
C MET A 147 -12.83 2.19 -13.83
N ALA A 148 -13.93 2.87 -14.13
CA ALA A 148 -14.62 3.74 -13.17
C ALA A 148 -15.04 2.98 -11.90
N ALA A 149 -15.45 1.71 -12.01
CA ALA A 149 -15.77 0.88 -10.85
C ALA A 149 -14.55 0.67 -9.94
N TYR A 150 -13.35 0.49 -10.49
CA TYR A 150 -12.11 0.37 -9.71
C TYR A 150 -11.70 1.70 -9.07
N LEU A 151 -11.89 2.83 -9.77
CA LEU A 151 -11.63 4.17 -9.23
C LEU A 151 -12.57 4.48 -8.04
N ILE A 152 -13.86 4.17 -8.19
CA ILE A 152 -14.84 4.27 -7.09
C ILE A 152 -14.42 3.40 -5.91
N TYR A 153 -13.91 2.19 -6.17
CA TYR A 153 -13.39 1.32 -5.11
C TYR A 153 -12.16 1.95 -4.42
N GLY A 154 -11.24 2.56 -5.15
CA GLY A 154 -10.12 3.30 -4.59
C GLY A 154 -10.57 4.45 -3.67
N ILE A 155 -11.62 5.19 -4.02
CA ILE A 155 -12.21 6.22 -3.14
C ILE A 155 -12.70 5.61 -1.81
N PHE A 156 -13.36 4.44 -1.86
CA PHE A 156 -13.76 3.73 -0.64
C PHE A 156 -12.56 3.30 0.20
N LEU A 157 -11.47 2.87 -0.44
CA LEU A 157 -10.23 2.50 0.24
C LEU A 157 -9.55 3.72 0.87
N ALA A 158 -9.46 4.85 0.18
CA ALA A 158 -8.93 6.10 0.73
C ALA A 158 -9.71 6.53 1.98
N ARG A 159 -11.05 6.44 1.95
CA ARG A 159 -11.90 6.73 3.10
C ARG A 159 -11.72 5.73 4.23
N ALA A 160 -11.52 4.45 3.93
CA ALA A 160 -11.22 3.42 4.93
C ALA A 160 -9.86 3.66 5.60
N ALA A 161 -8.83 4.04 4.83
CA ALA A 161 -7.51 4.41 5.34
C ALA A 161 -7.60 5.62 6.28
N SER A 162 -8.30 6.68 5.85
CA SER A 162 -8.55 7.87 6.67
C SER A 162 -9.19 7.53 8.03
N ARG A 163 -10.23 6.69 8.05
CA ARG A 163 -10.90 6.24 9.29
C ARG A 163 -9.99 5.43 10.21
N LYS A 164 -8.99 4.74 9.66
CA LYS A 164 -7.98 4.00 10.43
C LYS A 164 -6.79 4.86 10.88
N GLY A 165 -6.79 6.16 10.56
CA GLY A 165 -5.66 7.05 10.86
C GLY A 165 -4.46 6.89 9.91
N GLN A 166 -4.62 6.10 8.84
CA GLN A 166 -3.64 5.86 7.78
C GLN A 166 -3.66 7.01 6.77
N LYS A 167 -3.14 8.18 7.18
CA LYS A 167 -3.23 9.43 6.38
C LYS A 167 -2.40 9.36 5.09
N ASN A 168 -1.21 8.76 5.16
CA ASN A 168 -0.31 8.67 4.01
C ASN A 168 -0.90 7.77 2.91
N GLU A 169 -1.48 6.63 3.29
CA GLU A 169 -2.25 5.78 2.40
C GLU A 169 -3.38 6.59 1.75
N CYS A 170 -4.19 7.29 2.55
CA CYS A 170 -5.31 8.08 2.03
C CYS A 170 -4.87 9.10 0.97
N TYR A 171 -3.76 9.82 1.19
CA TYR A 171 -3.27 10.82 0.25
C TYR A 171 -2.75 10.20 -1.05
N ILE A 172 -2.00 9.11 -0.97
CA ILE A 172 -1.47 8.43 -2.16
C ILE A 172 -2.59 7.90 -3.02
N ILE A 173 -3.57 7.21 -2.41
CA ILE A 173 -4.73 6.72 -3.16
C ILE A 173 -5.48 7.89 -3.81
N ALA A 174 -5.73 8.98 -3.08
CA ALA A 174 -6.43 10.14 -3.64
C ALA A 174 -5.69 10.76 -4.84
N ILE A 175 -4.36 10.87 -4.78
CA ILE A 175 -3.55 11.39 -5.90
C ILE A 175 -3.62 10.43 -7.09
N GLU A 176 -3.45 9.12 -6.87
CA GLU A 176 -3.52 8.11 -7.93
C GLU A 176 -4.88 8.13 -8.65
N GLU A 177 -5.97 8.26 -7.89
CA GLU A 177 -7.34 8.39 -8.40
C GLU A 177 -7.49 9.63 -9.30
N ILE A 178 -7.04 10.79 -8.81
CA ILE A 178 -7.10 12.06 -9.56
C ILE A 178 -6.30 11.94 -10.86
N LEU A 179 -5.07 11.40 -10.81
CA LEU A 179 -4.24 11.23 -11.99
C LEU A 179 -4.88 10.29 -13.02
N CYS A 180 -5.47 9.18 -12.57
CA CYS A 180 -6.20 8.25 -13.46
C CYS A 180 -7.41 8.92 -14.12
N VAL A 181 -8.18 9.72 -13.39
CA VAL A 181 -9.32 10.48 -13.93
C VAL A 181 -8.84 11.51 -14.96
N LEU A 182 -7.81 12.28 -14.63
CA LEU A 182 -7.24 13.28 -15.54
C LEU A 182 -6.67 12.62 -16.81
N GLY A 183 -5.95 11.51 -16.68
CA GLY A 183 -5.44 10.74 -17.82
C GLY A 183 -6.56 10.21 -18.72
N THR A 184 -7.66 9.72 -18.12
CA THR A 184 -8.84 9.25 -18.86
C THR A 184 -9.53 10.40 -19.60
N LEU A 185 -9.72 11.54 -18.94
CA LEU A 185 -10.32 12.73 -19.57
C LEU A 185 -9.43 13.29 -20.68
N ALA A 186 -8.11 13.26 -20.52
CA ALA A 186 -7.17 13.68 -21.54
C ALA A 186 -7.27 12.81 -22.81
N GLU A 187 -7.29 11.48 -22.65
CA GLU A 187 -7.47 10.55 -23.76
C GLU A 187 -8.81 10.73 -24.48
N LEU A 188 -9.91 10.94 -23.73
CA LEU A 188 -11.25 11.07 -24.29
C LEU A 188 -11.52 12.41 -25.00
N ASN A 189 -10.98 13.52 -24.51
CA ASN A 189 -11.33 14.86 -24.99
C ASN A 189 -10.29 15.48 -25.93
N TYR A 190 -9.02 15.07 -25.82
CA TYR A 190 -7.91 15.72 -26.54
C TYR A 190 -7.15 14.77 -27.47
N ASN A 191 -7.62 13.52 -27.64
CA ASN A 191 -6.99 12.49 -28.48
C ASN A 191 -5.51 12.24 -28.17
N VAL A 192 -5.07 12.51 -26.94
CA VAL A 192 -3.68 12.28 -26.53
C VAL A 192 -3.53 10.83 -26.07
N ARG A 193 -3.31 9.92 -27.04
CA ARG A 193 -3.08 8.49 -26.76
C ARG A 193 -1.82 8.27 -25.90
N GLY A 194 -1.80 7.17 -25.16
CA GLY A 194 -0.63 6.72 -24.38
C GLY A 194 -0.49 7.34 -22.99
N ILE A 195 -1.13 8.49 -22.71
CA ILE A 195 -1.06 9.15 -21.39
C ILE A 195 -1.55 8.23 -20.28
N LEU A 196 -2.68 7.54 -20.46
CA LEU A 196 -3.26 6.76 -19.37
C LEU A 196 -2.41 5.53 -19.04
N ILE A 197 -1.77 4.90 -20.04
CA ILE A 197 -0.81 3.81 -19.79
C ILE A 197 0.37 4.33 -18.95
N GLY A 198 0.87 5.51 -19.29
CA GLY A 198 1.94 6.18 -18.54
C GLY A 198 1.53 6.48 -17.09
N VAL A 199 0.33 7.02 -16.88
CA VAL A 199 -0.22 7.28 -15.54
C VAL A 199 -0.37 5.99 -14.73
N ILE A 200 -0.90 4.92 -15.34
CA ILE A 200 -1.04 3.62 -14.66
C ILE A 200 0.35 3.09 -14.25
N ALA A 201 1.35 3.15 -15.13
CA ALA A 201 2.70 2.73 -14.82
C ALA A 201 3.33 3.54 -13.67
N LEU A 202 3.13 4.86 -13.66
CA LEU A 202 3.58 5.73 -12.58
C LEU A 202 2.89 5.40 -11.26
N ASN A 203 1.56 5.26 -11.24
CA ASN A 203 0.80 4.93 -10.03
C ASN A 203 1.33 3.63 -9.39
N ILE A 204 1.52 2.58 -10.20
CA ILE A 204 2.06 1.30 -9.69
C ILE A 204 3.47 1.47 -9.12
N THR A 205 4.31 2.25 -9.80
CA THR A 205 5.69 2.52 -9.37
C THR A 205 5.72 3.29 -8.06
N PHE A 206 4.95 4.37 -7.95
CA PHE A 206 4.87 5.18 -6.74
C PHE A 206 4.26 4.41 -5.57
N TYR A 207 3.22 3.62 -5.81
CA TYR A 207 2.65 2.77 -4.77
C TYR A 207 3.65 1.71 -4.28
N TYR A 208 4.41 1.10 -5.19
CA TYR A 208 5.49 0.18 -4.82
C TYR A 208 6.56 0.87 -3.96
N LEU A 209 7.02 2.05 -4.37
CA LEU A 209 7.99 2.85 -3.63
C LEU A 209 7.46 3.25 -2.25
N TYR A 210 6.19 3.63 -2.17
CA TYR A 210 5.54 3.95 -0.91
C TYR A 210 5.57 2.77 0.06
N LEU A 211 5.18 1.57 -0.41
CA LEU A 211 5.22 0.36 0.42
C LEU A 211 6.65 0.00 0.89
N HIS A 212 7.67 0.35 0.10
CA HIS A 212 9.06 0.24 0.51
C HIS A 212 9.43 1.26 1.59
N ILE A 213 9.09 2.53 1.36
CA ILE A 213 9.31 3.63 2.30
C ILE A 213 8.68 3.32 3.66
N CYS A 214 7.44 2.82 3.70
CA CYS A 214 6.76 2.42 4.93
C CYS A 214 7.52 1.36 5.75
N LYS A 215 8.23 0.42 5.09
CA LYS A 215 9.03 -0.59 5.79
C LYS A 215 10.30 -0.02 6.41
N PHE A 216 10.81 1.12 5.95
CA PHE A 216 11.92 1.80 6.62
C PHE A 216 11.54 2.42 7.95
N TYR A 217 10.23 2.59 8.23
CA TYR A 217 9.75 3.14 9.49
C TYR A 217 9.33 2.07 10.50
N THR A 218 9.23 0.80 10.09
CA THR A 218 8.73 -0.29 10.94
C THR A 218 9.80 -1.32 11.25
N ASP A 219 9.65 -2.00 12.38
CA ASP A 219 10.44 -3.17 12.74
C ASP A 219 9.91 -4.38 11.95
N PRO A 220 10.75 -5.07 11.16
CA PRO A 220 10.29 -6.13 10.27
C PRO A 220 9.77 -7.38 10.99
N LEU A 221 10.14 -7.59 12.26
CA LEU A 221 9.70 -8.75 13.03
C LEU A 221 8.31 -8.51 13.64
N THR A 222 8.10 -7.34 14.23
CA THR A 222 6.94 -7.06 15.08
C THR A 222 5.89 -6.18 14.40
N GLY A 223 6.27 -5.41 13.37
CA GLY A 223 5.40 -4.41 12.73
C GLY A 223 5.18 -3.15 13.56
N ALA A 224 5.81 -3.02 14.74
CA ALA A 224 5.87 -1.74 15.47
C ALA A 224 6.73 -0.73 14.69
N LEU A 225 6.63 0.56 15.02
CA LEU A 225 7.57 1.55 14.48
C LEU A 225 8.99 1.25 15.00
N ASN A 226 10.02 1.53 14.23
CA ASN A 226 11.39 1.23 14.65
C ASN A 226 12.02 2.36 15.46
N ARG A 227 13.21 2.08 16.01
CA ARG A 227 14.00 3.03 16.79
C ARG A 227 14.26 4.37 16.08
N ALA A 228 14.55 4.34 14.79
CA ALA A 228 14.81 5.57 14.02
C ALA A 228 13.56 6.45 13.96
N SER A 229 12.39 5.84 13.73
CA SER A 229 11.10 6.53 13.73
C SER A 229 10.76 7.12 15.10
N PHE A 230 11.09 6.43 16.19
CA PHE A 230 10.89 6.95 17.54
C PHE A 230 11.60 8.29 17.76
N TYR A 231 12.90 8.38 17.43
CA TYR A 231 13.64 9.63 17.60
C TYR A 231 13.17 10.74 16.66
N ALA A 232 12.83 10.38 15.41
CA ALA A 232 12.27 11.33 14.44
C ALA A 232 10.95 11.93 14.94
N ASP A 233 10.03 11.09 15.41
CA ASP A 233 8.74 11.52 15.95
C ASP A 233 8.89 12.31 17.26
N MET A 234 9.84 11.91 18.11
CA MET A 234 10.15 12.62 19.35
C MET A 234 10.61 14.06 19.09
N GLN A 235 11.38 14.28 18.01
CA GLN A 235 11.80 15.61 17.57
C GLN A 235 10.65 16.36 16.87
N GLN A 236 9.97 15.72 15.93
CA GLN A 236 8.90 16.33 15.13
C GLN A 236 7.70 16.77 15.97
N TYR A 237 7.34 15.97 16.98
CA TYR A 237 6.17 16.20 17.83
C TYR A 237 6.53 16.72 19.21
N ALA A 238 7.75 17.22 19.42
CA ALA A 238 8.26 17.64 20.73
C ALA A 238 7.26 18.46 21.57
N ALA A 239 6.61 19.45 20.95
CA ALA A 239 5.64 20.34 21.62
C ALA A 239 4.24 19.73 21.83
N LYS A 240 3.95 18.58 21.22
CA LYS A 240 2.65 17.89 21.29
C LYS A 240 2.71 16.59 22.08
N ILE A 241 3.90 16.12 22.46
CA ILE A 241 4.05 14.93 23.30
C ILE A 241 3.44 15.23 24.67
N THR A 242 2.64 14.30 25.17
CA THR A 242 1.90 14.45 26.42
C THR A 242 2.32 13.41 27.45
N ALA A 243 2.69 12.21 27.01
CA ALA A 243 3.29 11.18 27.84
C ALA A 243 4.15 10.22 27.02
N ILE A 244 5.11 9.59 27.69
CA ILE A 244 5.95 8.52 27.15
C ILE A 244 5.86 7.33 28.09
N TYR A 245 5.69 6.13 27.53
CA TYR A 245 5.80 4.87 28.26
C TYR A 245 7.06 4.14 27.79
N SER A 246 7.93 3.74 28.72
CA SER A 246 9.02 2.79 28.46
C SER A 246 8.56 1.39 28.87
N ILE A 247 8.84 0.39 28.04
CA ILE A 247 8.36 -0.98 28.20
C ILE A 247 9.52 -1.93 27.93
N ASP A 248 9.66 -2.95 28.78
CA ASP A 248 10.66 -4.00 28.64
C ASP A 248 10.00 -5.38 28.77
N LEU A 249 10.17 -6.19 27.74
CA LEU A 249 9.61 -7.54 27.67
C LEU A 249 10.41 -8.51 28.54
N ASN A 250 9.77 -9.12 29.54
CA ASN A 250 10.42 -10.13 30.37
C ASN A 250 10.39 -11.51 29.71
N GLY A 251 11.46 -12.27 29.90
CA GLY A 251 11.53 -13.68 29.53
C GLY A 251 11.96 -13.95 28.09
N LEU A 252 12.29 -12.93 27.29
CA LEU A 252 12.76 -13.13 25.91
C LEU A 252 14.01 -14.01 25.84
N LYS A 253 15.02 -13.72 26.67
CA LYS A 253 16.25 -14.53 26.75
C LYS A 253 15.94 -15.98 27.13
N GLN A 254 15.08 -16.20 28.14
CA GLN A 254 14.68 -17.54 28.56
C GLN A 254 13.97 -18.31 27.44
N ALA A 255 13.07 -17.65 26.71
CA ALA A 255 12.38 -18.27 25.56
C ALA A 255 13.37 -18.65 24.46
N ASN A 256 14.32 -17.77 24.14
CA ASN A 256 15.39 -18.05 23.17
C ASN A 256 16.25 -19.25 23.59
N ASP A 257 16.69 -19.25 24.85
CA ASP A 257 17.63 -20.26 25.37
C ASP A 257 16.97 -21.65 25.53
N THR A 258 15.67 -21.71 25.82
CA THR A 258 14.95 -22.98 26.11
C THR A 258 14.18 -23.54 24.92
N GLN A 259 13.66 -22.69 24.04
CA GLN A 259 12.75 -23.09 22.95
C GLN A 259 13.24 -22.61 21.57
N GLY A 260 14.41 -21.95 21.52
CA GLY A 260 15.00 -21.42 20.31
C GLY A 260 14.45 -20.07 19.88
N HIS A 261 15.13 -19.44 18.92
CA HIS A 261 14.81 -18.09 18.46
C HIS A 261 13.40 -17.93 17.88
N GLN A 262 12.84 -18.98 17.27
CA GLN A 262 11.47 -18.93 16.76
C GLN A 262 10.43 -18.69 17.87
N ALA A 263 10.66 -19.24 19.06
CA ALA A 263 9.79 -19.01 20.22
C ALA A 263 9.93 -17.57 20.75
N GLY A 264 11.14 -17.03 20.79
CA GLY A 264 11.37 -15.62 21.13
C GLY A 264 10.71 -14.66 20.14
N ASP A 265 10.82 -14.95 18.84
CA ASP A 265 10.15 -14.20 17.78
C ASP A 265 8.62 -14.23 17.93
N ALA A 266 8.06 -15.39 18.24
CA ALA A 266 6.63 -15.54 18.51
C ALA A 266 6.19 -14.72 19.74
N LEU A 267 7.00 -14.74 20.81
CA LEU A 267 6.74 -13.95 22.02
C LEU A 267 6.73 -12.44 21.73
N LEU A 268 7.70 -11.94 20.94
CA LEU A 268 7.77 -10.55 20.53
C LEU A 268 6.55 -10.12 19.70
N LYS A 269 6.16 -10.95 18.71
CA LYS A 269 4.98 -10.70 17.86
C LYS A 269 3.68 -10.68 18.65
N ASN A 270 3.50 -11.65 19.55
CA ASN A 270 2.30 -11.75 20.38
C ASN A 270 2.19 -10.55 21.32
N THR A 271 3.30 -10.18 21.97
CA THR A 271 3.32 -9.03 22.89
C THR A 271 3.04 -7.73 22.15
N THR A 272 3.66 -7.53 20.97
CA THR A 272 3.43 -6.35 20.14
C THR A 272 1.97 -6.25 19.71
N THR A 273 1.37 -7.36 19.26
CA THR A 273 -0.04 -7.42 18.86
C THR A 273 -0.97 -7.03 20.01
N LEU A 274 -0.68 -7.49 21.24
CA LEU A 274 -1.47 -7.16 22.42
C LEU A 274 -1.32 -5.69 22.82
N MET A 275 -0.10 -5.14 22.79
CA MET A 275 0.13 -3.72 23.03
C MET A 275 -0.57 -2.84 21.99
N GLN A 276 -0.48 -3.19 20.71
CA GLN A 276 -1.17 -2.47 19.63
C GLN A 276 -2.69 -2.43 19.82
N LYS A 277 -3.30 -3.53 20.27
CA LYS A 277 -4.74 -3.58 20.61
C LYS A 277 -5.11 -2.70 21.80
N ALA A 278 -4.16 -2.49 22.72
CA ALA A 278 -4.37 -1.63 23.90
C ALA A 278 -4.26 -0.14 23.57
N LEU A 279 -3.59 0.25 22.48
CA LEU A 279 -3.36 1.65 22.11
C LEU A 279 -4.66 2.44 21.98
N LEU A 280 -4.63 3.68 22.50
CA LEU A 280 -5.62 4.70 22.18
C LEU A 280 -5.25 5.40 20.86
N PRO A 281 -6.21 6.09 20.21
CA PRO A 281 -5.88 7.03 19.14
C PRO A 281 -4.80 8.02 19.60
N HIS A 282 -3.87 8.35 18.71
CA HIS A 282 -2.70 9.21 18.98
C HIS A 282 -1.66 8.65 19.97
N CYS A 283 -1.72 7.33 20.25
CA CYS A 283 -0.62 6.58 20.85
C CYS A 283 0.07 5.73 19.78
N TYR A 284 1.41 5.79 19.74
CA TYR A 284 2.21 5.09 18.74
C TYR A 284 3.21 4.17 19.45
N LEU A 285 3.28 2.91 19.02
CA LEU A 285 4.18 1.90 19.59
C LEU A 285 5.43 1.76 18.72
N TYR A 286 6.58 1.84 19.39
CA TYR A 286 7.90 1.69 18.79
C TYR A 286 8.63 0.53 19.45
N ARG A 287 9.46 -0.18 18.68
CA ARG A 287 10.48 -1.10 19.17
C ARG A 287 11.85 -0.42 19.07
N THR A 288 12.41 -0.08 20.22
CA THR A 288 13.67 0.68 20.31
C THR A 288 14.89 -0.22 20.51
N GLY A 289 14.69 -1.45 21.00
CA GLY A 289 15.73 -2.43 21.27
C GLY A 289 15.28 -3.86 20.99
N GLY A 290 16.01 -4.84 21.54
CA GLY A 290 15.69 -6.26 21.36
C GLY A 290 14.33 -6.62 21.98
N ASP A 291 14.18 -6.35 23.27
CA ASP A 291 13.01 -6.52 24.13
C ASP A 291 12.38 -5.19 24.57
N GLU A 292 12.94 -4.06 24.14
CA GLU A 292 12.52 -2.72 24.55
C GLU A 292 11.51 -2.11 23.57
N PHE A 293 10.43 -1.59 24.13
CA PHE A 293 9.37 -0.89 23.42
C PHE A 293 9.09 0.47 24.07
N VAL A 294 8.58 1.39 23.27
CA VAL A 294 8.18 2.73 23.72
C VAL A 294 6.80 3.06 23.18
N ILE A 295 5.95 3.67 23.98
CA ILE A 295 4.70 4.27 23.50
C ILE A 295 4.78 5.78 23.62
N LEU A 296 4.61 6.48 22.49
CA LEU A 296 4.55 7.94 22.43
C LEU A 296 3.09 8.40 22.36
N CYS A 297 2.65 9.21 23.32
CA CYS A 297 1.30 9.77 23.37
C CYS A 297 1.32 11.24 22.95
N ILE A 298 0.58 11.58 21.89
CA ILE A 298 0.60 12.92 21.28
C ILE A 298 -0.76 13.60 21.44
N GLY A 299 -0.80 14.70 22.18
CA GLY A 299 -2.01 15.51 22.37
C GLY A 299 -3.11 14.84 23.18
N LEU A 300 -2.78 13.88 24.06
CA LEU A 300 -3.72 13.25 24.96
C LEU A 300 -3.94 14.09 26.22
N GLY A 301 -5.19 14.23 26.64
CA GLY A 301 -5.51 14.78 27.96
C GLY A 301 -5.23 13.79 29.09
N ARG A 302 -5.13 14.30 30.32
CA ARG A 302 -4.80 13.50 31.53
C ARG A 302 -5.69 12.27 31.73
N MET A 303 -6.99 12.41 31.46
CA MET A 303 -7.94 11.28 31.52
C MET A 303 -7.61 10.18 30.49
N GLN A 304 -7.21 10.55 29.27
CA GLN A 304 -6.83 9.60 28.23
C GLN A 304 -5.49 8.92 28.55
N ILE A 305 -4.55 9.64 29.16
CA ILE A 305 -3.30 9.07 29.67
C ILE A 305 -3.60 8.00 30.74
N GLY A 306 -4.48 8.30 31.70
CA GLY A 306 -4.93 7.33 32.70
C GLY A 306 -5.61 6.10 32.08
N GLN A 307 -6.45 6.29 31.06
CA GLN A 307 -7.05 5.19 30.30
C GLN A 307 -6.01 4.33 29.58
N MET A 308 -5.00 4.93 28.94
CA MET A 308 -3.90 4.21 28.29
C MET A 308 -3.12 3.36 29.30
N THR A 309 -2.81 3.94 30.46
CA THR A 309 -2.15 3.22 31.57
C THR A 309 -2.97 2.01 32.03
N SER A 310 -4.28 2.18 32.22
CA SER A 310 -5.18 1.07 32.61
C SER A 310 -5.18 -0.05 31.57
N ARG A 311 -5.23 0.29 30.27
CA ARG A 311 -5.21 -0.70 29.19
C ARG A 311 -3.89 -1.48 29.12
N LEU A 312 -2.75 -0.83 29.42
CA LEU A 312 -1.47 -1.54 29.52
C LEU A 312 -1.42 -2.49 30.71
N PHE A 313 -1.98 -2.09 31.87
CA PHE A 313 -2.12 -2.99 33.01
C PHE A 313 -2.98 -4.22 32.67
N ASP A 314 -4.09 -4.03 31.96
CA ASP A 314 -4.94 -5.13 31.52
C ASP A 314 -4.22 -6.04 30.52
N ALA A 315 -3.46 -5.46 29.58
CA ALA A 315 -2.62 -6.22 28.65
C ALA A 315 -1.54 -7.04 29.40
N GLN A 316 -0.90 -6.45 30.42
CA GLN A 316 0.08 -7.13 31.26
C GLN A 316 -0.54 -8.31 32.03
N LYS A 317 -1.77 -8.18 32.52
CA LYS A 317 -2.50 -9.26 33.21
C LYS A 317 -2.95 -10.37 32.26
N ASN A 318 -3.34 -10.04 31.03
CA ASN A 318 -3.89 -10.98 30.05
C ASN A 318 -2.83 -11.79 29.28
N GLY A 319 -1.68 -12.08 29.92
CA GLY A 319 -0.67 -13.01 29.38
C GLY A 319 0.60 -12.36 28.84
N CYS A 320 0.75 -11.04 28.91
CA CYS A 320 2.00 -10.37 28.54
C CYS A 320 2.86 -10.07 29.76
N ASN A 321 3.99 -10.75 29.87
CA ASN A 321 4.94 -10.51 30.94
C ASN A 321 5.93 -9.38 30.56
N PHE A 322 5.51 -8.12 30.58
CA PHE A 322 6.41 -6.98 30.43
C PHE A 322 6.39 -6.10 31.68
N ALA A 323 7.51 -5.40 31.92
CA ALA A 323 7.57 -4.28 32.84
C ALA A 323 7.32 -2.98 32.07
N PHE A 324 6.68 -2.00 32.70
CA PHE A 324 6.51 -0.69 32.08
C PHE A 324 6.57 0.45 33.09
N GLY A 325 6.92 1.62 32.59
CA GLY A 325 6.95 2.88 33.32
C GLY A 325 6.44 4.01 32.45
N MET A 326 5.94 5.08 33.07
CA MET A 326 5.32 6.20 32.37
C MET A 326 5.80 7.52 32.97
N SER A 327 5.99 8.52 32.10
CA SER A 327 6.14 9.92 32.49
C SER A 327 5.25 10.77 31.59
N GLU A 328 4.48 11.68 32.21
CA GLU A 328 3.90 12.83 31.50
C GLU A 328 5.03 13.78 31.05
N LEU A 329 4.78 14.65 30.08
CA LEU A 329 5.80 15.57 29.53
C LEU A 329 6.41 16.45 30.64
N VAL A 330 7.73 16.35 30.82
CA VAL A 330 8.53 17.18 31.73
C VAL A 330 9.66 17.85 30.96
N GLU A 331 9.63 19.18 30.88
CA GLU A 331 10.61 20.06 30.19
C GLU A 331 10.79 19.79 28.69
N ASN A 332 11.24 18.60 28.33
CA ASN A 332 11.46 18.16 26.96
C ASN A 332 11.25 16.63 26.83
N PRO A 333 11.06 16.13 25.60
CA PRO A 333 10.83 14.71 25.36
C PRO A 333 11.97 13.78 25.81
N HIS A 334 13.23 14.21 25.72
CA HIS A 334 14.37 13.38 26.14
C HIS A 334 14.39 13.13 27.64
N LYS A 335 14.15 14.18 28.45
CA LYS A 335 14.05 14.06 29.91
C LYS A 335 12.83 13.22 30.30
N THR A 336 11.70 13.43 29.61
CA THR A 336 10.48 12.65 29.80
C THR A 336 10.71 11.16 29.53
N PHE A 337 11.39 10.83 28.43
CA PHE A 337 11.71 9.44 28.09
C PHE A 337 12.60 8.80 29.17
N LYS A 338 13.62 9.52 29.65
CA LYS A 338 14.49 9.04 30.73
C LYS A 338 13.70 8.73 32.01
N LEU A 339 12.79 9.61 32.42
CA LEU A 339 11.95 9.38 33.61
C LEU A 339 11.01 8.18 33.44
N ALA A 340 10.44 7.99 32.24
CA ALA A 340 9.63 6.82 31.94
C ALA A 340 10.46 5.52 31.99
N ASP A 341 11.70 5.57 31.54
CA ASP A 341 12.65 4.46 31.59
C ASP A 341 13.07 4.10 33.02
N ASP A 342 13.39 5.10 33.84
CA ASP A 342 13.69 4.92 35.27
C ASP A 342 12.50 4.28 36.00
N ALA A 343 11.27 4.73 35.70
CA ALA A 343 10.05 4.15 36.26
C ALA A 343 9.82 2.70 35.80
N MET A 344 10.15 2.38 34.55
CA MET A 344 10.06 1.02 34.01
C MET A 344 11.04 0.09 34.73
N TYR A 345 12.28 0.55 34.95
CA TYR A 345 13.28 -0.21 35.67
C TYR A 345 12.85 -0.54 37.10
N LEU A 346 12.29 0.45 37.82
CA LEU A 346 11.71 0.25 39.16
C LEU A 346 10.58 -0.79 39.15
N ASN A 347 9.69 -0.72 38.15
CA ASN A 347 8.63 -1.71 37.97
C ASN A 347 9.20 -3.12 37.75
N LYS A 348 10.22 -3.26 36.90
CA LYS A 348 10.90 -4.53 36.61
C LYS A 348 11.55 -5.12 37.87
N CYS A 349 12.19 -4.31 38.70
CA CYS A 349 12.73 -4.72 40.00
C CYS A 349 11.64 -5.26 40.94
N ASN A 350 10.52 -4.54 41.06
CA ASN A 350 9.39 -4.97 41.90
C ASN A 350 8.76 -6.28 41.41
N MET A 351 8.65 -6.47 40.08
CA MET A 351 8.15 -7.72 39.50
C MET A 351 9.07 -8.90 39.80
N LYS A 352 10.40 -8.70 39.76
CA LYS A 352 11.37 -9.74 40.13
C LYS A 352 11.27 -10.11 41.61
N ALA A 353 11.14 -9.11 42.50
CA ALA A 353 10.99 -9.34 43.93
C ALA A 353 9.75 -10.19 44.27
N ARG A 354 8.62 -9.92 43.62
CA ARG A 354 7.36 -10.68 43.79
C ARG A 354 7.42 -12.13 43.29
N ARG A 355 8.37 -12.48 42.43
CA ARG A 355 8.57 -13.87 41.95
C ARG A 355 9.51 -14.69 42.82
N ALA A 356 10.32 -14.01 43.62
CA ALA A 356 11.26 -14.65 44.54
C ALA A 356 10.61 -14.98 45.90
N GLN A 357 9.40 -14.45 46.14
CA GLN A 357 8.49 -14.82 47.23
C GLN A 357 7.51 -15.87 46.70
#